data_AF-A0A8J2ZVF7-F1
#
_entry.id   AF-A0A8J2ZVF7-F1
#
_cell.length_a   1.000
_cell.length_b   1.000
_cell.length_c   1.000
_cell.angle_alpha   90.00
_cell.angle_beta   90.00
_cell.angle_gamma   90.00
#
_symmetry.space_group_name_H-M   'P 1'
#
loop_
_entity.id
_entity.type
_entity.pdbx_description
1 polymer ?
#
loop_
_entity_poly.entity_id
_entity_poly.type
_entity_poly.pdbx_seq_one_letter_code
_entity_poly.pdbx_strand_id
1 'polypeptide(L)'
;MPQQNPLLQQATQAVQQATQALQQAQSSNNQQQIQQAQQQLQQAQQQLQQASNQQQSSQQQTSQQQQYQQAQQQLQQAEQTLQQAQQANASAQQQTGMSQNQNQQQ
;
A
#
# COMPACT_ATOMS: atom_id res chain seq x y z
N MET A 1 -21.09 -11.72 22.93
CA MET A 1 -20.14 -10.69 22.45
C MET A 1 -19.86 -10.97 20.98
N PRO A 2 -19.87 -9.97 20.09
CA PRO A 2 -19.50 -10.21 18.70
C PRO A 2 -18.03 -10.60 18.63
N GLN A 3 -17.74 -11.77 18.07
CA GLN A 3 -16.38 -12.29 17.97
C GLN A 3 -15.71 -11.53 16.82
N GLN A 4 -15.05 -10.41 17.15
CA GLN A 4 -14.24 -9.66 16.18
C GLN A 4 -13.13 -10.58 15.67
N ASN A 5 -12.99 -10.70 14.36
CA ASN A 5 -11.92 -11.47 13.74
C ASN A 5 -10.61 -10.70 13.94
N PRO A 6 -9.71 -11.16 14.82
CA PRO A 6 -8.48 -10.43 15.13
C PRO A 6 -7.58 -10.28 13.91
N LEU A 7 -7.71 -11.21 12.94
CA LEU A 7 -6.99 -11.15 11.68
C LEU A 7 -7.43 -9.96 10.82
N LEU A 8 -8.73 -9.64 10.83
CA LEU A 8 -9.27 -8.49 10.09
C LEU A 8 -8.70 -7.20 10.67
N GLN A 9 -8.74 -7.05 12.00
CA GLN A 9 -8.25 -5.86 12.67
C GLN A 9 -6.74 -5.64 12.45
N GLN A 10 -5.96 -6.73 12.46
CA GLN A 10 -4.53 -6.70 12.18
C GLN A 10 -4.26 -6.32 10.72
N ALA A 11 -5.02 -6.88 9.77
CA ALA A 11 -4.92 -6.52 8.36
C ALA A 11 -5.24 -5.04 8.13
N THR A 12 -6.30 -4.50 8.75
CA THR A 12 -6.67 -3.08 8.61
C THR A 12 -5.57 -2.14 9.13
N GLN A 13 -4.94 -2.50 10.26
CA GLN A 13 -3.79 -1.75 10.78
C GLN A 13 -2.58 -1.83 9.85
N ALA A 14 -2.29 -3.01 9.31
CA ALA A 14 -1.18 -3.21 8.39
C ALA A 14 -1.37 -2.40 7.10
N VAL A 15 -2.60 -2.34 6.55
CA VAL A 15 -2.93 -1.49 5.41
C VAL A 15 -2.70 -0.02 5.74
N GLN A 16 -3.20 0.48 6.89
CA GLN A 16 -2.97 1.87 7.28
C GLN A 16 -1.49 2.23 7.41
N GLN A 17 -0.70 1.35 8.04
CA GLN A 17 0.74 1.56 8.17
C GLN A 17 1.43 1.58 6.81
N ALA A 18 1.10 0.63 5.92
CA ALA A 18 1.65 0.57 4.58
C ALA A 18 1.30 1.82 3.75
N THR A 19 0.06 2.30 3.83
CA THR A 19 -0.38 3.54 3.14
C THR A 19 0.37 4.77 3.65
N GLN A 20 0.55 4.88 4.97
CA GLN A 20 1.25 6.02 5.56
C GLN A 20 2.75 5.99 5.23
N ALA A 21 3.37 4.80 5.25
CA ALA A 21 4.74 4.60 4.81
C ALA A 21 4.90 4.94 3.32
N LEU A 22 3.92 4.57 2.48
CA LEU A 22 3.90 4.91 1.04
C LEU A 22 3.86 6.41 0.80
N GLN A 23 2.99 7.16 1.50
CA GLN A 23 2.95 8.62 1.38
C GLN A 23 4.27 9.26 1.78
N GLN A 24 4.87 8.84 2.89
CA GLN A 24 6.19 9.36 3.30
C GLN A 24 7.30 8.99 2.31
N ALA A 25 7.27 7.77 1.79
CA ALA A 25 8.24 7.28 0.82
C ALA A 25 8.14 8.06 -0.51
N GLN A 26 6.92 8.40 -0.93
CA GLN A 26 6.66 9.25 -2.09
C GLN A 26 7.19 10.67 -1.86
N SER A 27 6.91 11.29 -0.71
CA SER A 27 7.44 12.62 -0.38
C SER A 27 8.97 12.65 -0.32
N SER A 28 9.59 11.55 0.11
CA SER A 28 11.05 11.42 0.21
C SER A 28 11.70 10.93 -1.08
N ASN A 29 10.90 10.57 -2.09
CA ASN A 29 11.30 9.95 -3.35
C ASN A 29 12.28 8.76 -3.18
N ASN A 30 12.17 8.06 -2.05
CA ASN A 30 13.17 7.10 -1.60
C ASN A 30 12.79 5.68 -2.06
N GLN A 31 13.51 5.14 -3.03
CA GLN A 31 13.21 3.83 -3.62
C GLN A 31 13.17 2.70 -2.59
N GLN A 32 14.09 2.70 -1.62
CA GLN A 32 14.14 1.64 -0.61
C GLN A 32 12.90 1.65 0.27
N GLN A 33 12.39 2.83 0.60
CA GLN A 33 11.16 2.96 1.38
C GLN A 33 9.93 2.57 0.57
N ILE A 34 9.88 2.93 -0.73
CA ILE A 34 8.79 2.51 -1.63
C ILE A 34 8.76 0.98 -1.73
N GLN A 35 9.91 0.33 -1.88
CA GLN A 35 10.01 -1.14 -1.92
C GLN A 35 9.60 -1.80 -0.59
N GLN A 36 10.02 -1.25 0.55
CA GLN A 36 9.58 -1.73 1.86
C GLN A 36 8.07 -1.60 2.05
N ALA A 37 7.51 -0.44 1.70
CA ALA A 37 6.09 -0.19 1.85
C ALA A 37 5.27 -1.09 0.90
N GLN A 38 5.79 -1.40 -0.29
CA GLN A 38 5.20 -2.38 -1.20
C GLN A 38 5.15 -3.79 -0.58
N GLN A 39 6.22 -4.24 0.06
CA GLN A 39 6.21 -5.55 0.76
C GLN A 39 5.20 -5.57 1.92
N GLN A 40 5.14 -4.50 2.71
CA GLN A 40 4.15 -4.38 3.78
C GLN A 40 2.71 -4.42 3.24
N LEU A 41 2.45 -3.73 2.14
CA LEU A 41 1.15 -3.73 1.48
C LEU A 41 0.75 -5.13 1.03
N GLN A 42 1.68 -5.87 0.41
CA GLN A 42 1.44 -7.23 -0.05
C GLN A 42 1.15 -8.19 1.10
N GLN A 43 1.86 -8.04 2.23
CA GLN A 43 1.61 -8.83 3.43
C GLN A 43 0.24 -8.50 4.04
N ALA A 44 -0.13 -7.22 4.09
CA ALA A 44 -1.46 -6.79 4.53
C ALA A 44 -2.57 -7.36 3.65
N GLN A 45 -2.39 -7.39 2.33
CA GLN A 45 -3.33 -7.97 1.36
C GLN A 45 -3.59 -9.47 1.62
N GLN A 46 -2.53 -10.23 1.91
CA GLN A 46 -2.65 -11.65 2.26
C GLN A 46 -3.43 -11.86 3.57
N GLN A 47 -3.15 -11.05 4.59
CA GLN A 47 -3.88 -11.11 5.87
C GLN A 47 -5.37 -10.77 5.66
N LEU A 48 -5.66 -9.78 4.83
CA LEU A 48 -7.03 -9.36 4.49
C LEU A 48 -7.78 -10.49 3.78
N GLN A 49 -7.15 -11.19 2.83
CA GLN A 49 -7.71 -12.36 2.16
C GLN A 49 -8.02 -13.50 3.14
N GLN A 50 -7.07 -13.81 4.03
CA GLN A 50 -7.29 -14.84 5.06
C GLN A 50 -8.42 -14.47 6.02
N ALA A 51 -8.50 -13.18 6.40
CA ALA A 51 -9.58 -12.69 7.25
C ALA A 51 -10.94 -12.83 6.57
N SER A 52 -11.00 -12.56 5.26
CA SER A 52 -12.20 -12.72 4.43
C SER A 52 -12.67 -14.18 4.36
N ASN A 53 -11.74 -15.13 4.18
CA ASN A 53 -12.05 -16.57 4.17
C ASN A 53 -12.63 -17.05 5.51
N GLN A 54 -12.13 -16.53 6.63
CA GLN A 54 -12.69 -16.84 7.95
C GLN A 54 -14.03 -16.14 8.22
N GLN A 55 -14.28 -14.98 7.61
CA GLN A 55 -15.53 -14.24 7.78
C GLN A 55 -16.73 -14.94 7.14
N GLN A 56 -16.50 -15.73 6.09
CA GLN A 56 -17.56 -16.45 5.36
C GLN A 56 -18.26 -17.53 6.21
N SER A 57 -17.65 -17.94 7.33
CA SER A 57 -18.16 -18.99 8.23
C SER A 57 -19.05 -18.47 9.36
N SER A 58 -19.11 -17.15 9.59
CA SER A 58 -19.67 -16.57 10.82
C SER A 58 -20.89 -15.67 10.54
N GLN A 59 -22.05 -16.00 11.13
CA GLN A 59 -23.33 -15.25 11.00
C GLN A 59 -23.30 -13.79 11.52
N GLN A 60 -22.18 -13.30 12.07
CA GLN A 60 -22.01 -11.92 12.51
C GLN A 60 -21.35 -11.08 11.39
N GLN A 61 -22.07 -10.89 10.28
CA GLN A 61 -21.51 -10.33 9.07
C GLN A 61 -21.45 -8.79 9.04
N THR A 62 -22.36 -8.06 9.68
CA THR A 62 -22.58 -6.65 9.30
C THR A 62 -21.42 -5.70 9.63
N SER A 63 -20.91 -5.72 10.86
CA SER A 63 -19.83 -4.81 11.27
C SER A 63 -18.46 -5.21 10.72
N GLN A 64 -18.20 -6.51 10.60
CA GLN A 64 -16.94 -7.02 10.06
C GLN A 64 -16.85 -6.83 8.54
N GLN A 65 -17.96 -7.01 7.83
CA GLN A 65 -18.01 -6.79 6.39
C GLN A 65 -17.82 -5.31 6.03
N GLN A 66 -18.30 -4.37 6.86
CA GLN A 66 -17.97 -2.95 6.72
C GLN A 66 -16.48 -2.67 6.95
N GLN A 67 -15.87 -3.24 7.98
CA GLN A 67 -14.43 -3.10 8.22
C GLN A 67 -13.61 -3.68 7.08
N TYR A 68 -14.00 -4.85 6.57
CA TYR A 68 -13.37 -5.48 5.43
C TYR A 68 -13.46 -4.62 4.16
N GLN A 69 -14.65 -4.09 3.83
CA GLN A 69 -14.81 -3.18 2.69
C GLN A 69 -13.94 -1.93 2.84
N GLN A 70 -13.88 -1.36 4.04
CA GLN A 70 -13.09 -0.17 4.31
C GLN A 70 -11.59 -0.46 4.15
N ALA A 71 -11.14 -1.61 4.63
CA ALA A 71 -9.76 -2.06 4.49
C ALA A 71 -9.41 -2.36 3.01
N GLN A 72 -10.33 -2.93 2.23
CA GLN A 72 -10.19 -3.10 0.78
C GLN A 72 -10.05 -1.77 0.04
N GLN A 73 -10.88 -0.77 0.36
CA GLN A 73 -10.77 0.56 -0.24
C GLN A 73 -9.42 1.21 0.07
N GLN A 74 -8.97 1.13 1.32
CA GLN A 74 -7.66 1.67 1.70
C GLN A 74 -6.52 0.97 0.97
N LEU A 75 -6.63 -0.35 0.79
CA LEU A 75 -5.65 -1.12 0.05
C LEU A 75 -5.58 -0.68 -1.41
N GLN A 76 -6.73 -0.52 -2.07
CA GLN A 76 -6.79 -0.04 -3.45
C GLN A 76 -6.20 1.37 -3.60
N GLN A 77 -6.47 2.25 -2.63
CA GLN A 77 -5.89 3.59 -2.62
C GLN A 77 -4.36 3.54 -2.47
N ALA A 78 -3.85 2.67 -1.61
CA ALA A 78 -2.42 2.50 -1.40
C ALA A 78 -1.71 1.90 -2.63
N GLU A 79 -2.33 0.96 -3.35
CA GLU A 79 -1.82 0.45 -4.63
C GLU A 79 -1.71 1.57 -5.68
N GLN A 80 -2.69 2.47 -5.72
CA GLN A 80 -2.67 3.62 -6.62
C GLN A 80 -1.56 4.62 -6.24
N THR A 81 -1.36 4.89 -4.95
CA THR A 81 -0.26 5.71 -4.44
C THR A 81 1.10 5.10 -4.79
N LEU A 82 1.26 3.79 -4.58
CA LEU A 82 2.46 3.04 -4.96
C LEU A 82 2.76 3.19 -6.44
N GLN A 83 1.76 3.05 -7.31
CA GLN A 83 1.92 3.19 -8.75
C GLN A 83 2.37 4.61 -9.15
N GLN A 84 1.80 5.64 -8.53
CA GLN A 84 2.25 7.03 -8.73
C GLN A 84 3.68 7.23 -8.25
N ALA A 85 4.03 6.72 -7.07
CA ALA A 85 5.38 6.84 -6.52
C ALA A 85 6.42 6.16 -7.43
N GLN A 86 6.08 5.01 -8.04
CA GLN A 86 6.93 4.34 -9.01
C GLN A 86 7.11 5.14 -10.31
N GLN A 87 6.03 5.73 -10.84
CA GLN A 87 6.12 6.60 -12.03
C GLN A 87 6.93 7.87 -11.78
N ALA A 88 6.74 8.51 -10.62
CA ALA A 88 7.51 9.68 -10.22
C ALA A 88 9.00 9.36 -10.12
N ASN A 89 9.36 8.19 -9.62
CA ASN A 89 10.74 7.75 -9.54
C ASN A 89 11.33 7.45 -10.94
N ALA A 90 10.57 6.76 -11.80
CA ALA A 90 10.99 6.46 -13.16
C ALA A 90 11.23 7.72 -14.01
N SER A 91 10.40 8.75 -13.84
CA SER A 91 10.56 10.04 -14.52
C SER A 91 11.70 10.88 -13.94
N ALA A 92 11.90 10.87 -12.62
CA ALA A 92 13.04 11.56 -11.99
C ALA A 92 14.40 11.03 -12.49
N GLN A 93 14.54 9.72 -12.74
CA GLN A 93 15.77 9.12 -13.25
C GLN A 93 16.06 9.47 -14.72
N GLN A 94 15.02 9.67 -15.55
CA GLN A 94 15.21 10.05 -16.96
C GLN A 94 15.65 11.51 -17.10
N GLN A 95 15.24 12.39 -16.19
CA GLN A 95 15.60 13.81 -16.23
C GLN A 95 17.06 14.06 -15.80
N THR A 96 17.61 13.25 -14.87
CA THR A 96 19.02 13.39 -14.47
C THR A 96 20.01 12.90 -15.55
N GLY A 97 19.58 11.99 -16.43
CA GLY A 97 20.42 11.48 -17.52
C GLY A 97 20.56 12.41 -18.73
N MET A 98 19.66 13.38 -18.93
CA MET A 98 19.69 14.26 -20.11
C MET A 98 20.45 15.58 -19.91
N SER A 99 20.74 15.98 -18.67
CA SER A 99 21.42 17.26 -18.39
C SER A 99 22.94 17.23 -18.61
N GLN A 100 23.56 16.07 -18.83
CA GLN A 100 25.03 15.97 -18.91
C GLN A 100 25.62 16.05 -20.34
N ASN A 101 24.79 15.98 -21.39
CA ASN A 101 25.31 15.87 -22.76
C ASN A 101 25.34 17.18 -23.57
N GLN A 102 25.11 18.34 -22.93
CA GLN A 102 25.08 19.65 -23.59
C GLN A 102 26.19 20.61 -23.14
N ASN A 103 27.26 20.11 -22.51
CA ASN A 103 28.39 20.94 -22.09
C ASN A 103 29.75 20.52 -22.70
N GLN A 104 29.74 19.77 -23.82
CA GLN A 104 30.95 19.34 -24.55
C GLN A 104 31.00 19.83 -26.02
N GLN A 105 30.22 20.84 -26.37
CA GLN A 105 30.40 21.57 -27.64
C GLN A 105 30.81 23.01 -27.34
N GLN A 106 32.06 23.14 -26.89
CA GLN A 106 32.87 24.35 -27.12
C GLN A 106 33.99 23.97 -28.08
#